data_AF-A0A7V9PGD7-F1
#
_entry.id   AF-A0A7V9PGD7-F1
#
_cell.length_a   1.000
_cell.length_b   1.000
_cell.length_c   1.000
_cell.angle_alpha   90.00
_cell.angle_beta   90.00
_cell.angle_gamma   90.00
#
_symmetry.space_group_name_H-M   'P 1'
#
loop_
_entity.id
_entity.type
_entity.pdbx_description
1 polymer ?
#
loop_
_entity_poly.entity_id
_entity_poly.type
_entity_poly.pdbx_seq_one_letter_code
_entity_poly.pdbx_strand_id
1 'polypeptide(L)'
;MAVREGLLALLSDGARQGHQLKTAFESTTGGAWNLNVGQVYTTLDRLERDGLVAVDVSEGTKRYAITSAGREQLGGWWEAIPAEDPPPRDELLLKILFAIERGPDHALDVITHQRSALTRLLQDRRRALRATGDGDLA
;
A
#
# COMPACT_ATOMS: atom_id res chain seq x y z
N MET A 1 -8.02 1.82 -6.71
CA MET A 1 -6.99 0.78 -6.87
C MET A 1 -5.83 0.94 -5.88
N ALA A 2 -5.81 1.93 -4.96
CA ALA A 2 -4.84 1.94 -3.85
C ALA A 2 -5.49 1.60 -2.49
N VAL A 3 -6.72 2.06 -2.24
CA VAL A 3 -7.40 1.89 -0.95
C VAL A 3 -7.88 0.46 -0.72
N ARG A 4 -8.49 -0.18 -1.72
CA ARG A 4 -8.99 -1.56 -1.62
C ARG A 4 -7.82 -2.52 -1.33
N GLU A 5 -6.75 -2.34 -2.06
CA GLU A 5 -5.50 -3.09 -2.03
C GLU A 5 -4.77 -2.83 -0.71
N GLY A 6 -4.74 -1.58 -0.25
CA GLY A 6 -4.22 -1.24 1.08
C GLY A 6 -5.02 -1.86 2.23
N LEU A 7 -6.34 -1.95 2.14
CA LEU A 7 -7.15 -2.66 3.14
C LEU A 7 -6.89 -4.18 3.11
N LEU A 8 -6.72 -4.78 1.92
CA LEU A 8 -6.32 -6.18 1.78
C LEU A 8 -4.94 -6.42 2.42
N ALA A 9 -3.97 -5.53 2.20
CA ALA A 9 -2.65 -5.61 2.82
C ALA A 9 -2.71 -5.55 4.35
N LEU A 10 -3.55 -4.70 4.93
CA LEU A 10 -3.72 -4.66 6.39
C LEU A 10 -4.39 -5.91 6.96
N LEU A 11 -5.27 -6.55 6.17
CA LEU A 11 -5.95 -7.78 6.53
C LEU A 11 -5.10 -9.03 6.32
N SER A 12 -4.00 -8.95 5.54
CA SER A 12 -3.05 -10.07 5.43
C SER A 12 -2.28 -10.32 6.71
N ASP A 13 -2.16 -9.32 7.59
CA ASP A 13 -1.55 -9.47 8.92
C ASP A 13 -2.48 -10.13 9.95
N GLY A 14 -3.78 -10.23 9.65
CA GLY A 14 -4.78 -10.82 10.54
C GLY A 14 -6.14 -10.12 10.49
N ALA A 15 -7.15 -10.78 11.08
CA ALA A 15 -8.51 -10.28 11.09
C ALA A 15 -8.68 -9.04 12.00
N ARG A 16 -9.30 -7.98 11.48
CA ARG A 16 -9.40 -6.66 12.14
C ARG A 16 -10.81 -6.09 12.06
N GLN A 17 -11.13 -5.17 12.97
CA GLN A 17 -12.36 -4.39 12.91
C GLN A 17 -12.21 -3.20 11.95
N GLY A 18 -13.32 -2.70 11.39
CA GLY A 18 -13.30 -1.60 10.42
C GLY A 18 -12.60 -0.33 10.94
N HIS A 19 -12.84 0.06 12.19
CA HIS A 19 -12.16 1.23 12.77
C HIS A 19 -10.65 1.01 12.96
N GLN A 20 -10.22 -0.22 13.30
CA GLN A 20 -8.80 -0.57 13.44
C GLN A 20 -8.08 -0.48 12.09
N LEU A 21 -8.77 -0.85 11.00
CA LEU A 21 -8.25 -0.73 9.64
C LEU A 21 -8.04 0.74 9.25
N LYS A 22 -8.95 1.65 9.62
CA LYS A 22 -8.76 3.10 9.40
C LYS A 22 -7.46 3.58 10.06
N THR A 23 -7.30 3.33 11.36
CA THR A 23 -6.13 3.76 12.13
C THR A 23 -4.84 3.15 11.58
N ALA A 24 -4.85 1.85 11.26
CA ALA A 24 -3.70 1.18 10.69
C ALA A 24 -3.34 1.71 9.29
N PHE A 25 -4.33 2.07 8.48
CA PHE A 25 -4.11 2.67 7.15
C PHE A 25 -3.44 4.04 7.24
N GLU A 26 -3.96 4.92 8.10
CA GLU A 26 -3.38 6.25 8.32
C GLU A 26 -1.96 6.18 8.90
N SER A 27 -1.74 5.26 9.85
CA SER A 27 -0.41 5.01 10.42
C SER A 27 0.56 4.48 9.37
N THR A 28 0.15 3.50 8.56
CA THR A 28 0.99 2.91 7.50
C THR A 28 1.40 3.95 6.46
N THR A 29 0.45 4.79 6.04
CA THR A 29 0.69 5.86 5.05
C THR A 29 1.36 7.10 5.64
N GLY A 30 1.63 7.13 6.96
CA GLY A 30 2.26 8.28 7.61
C GLY A 30 1.39 9.53 7.56
N GLY A 31 0.07 9.37 7.53
CA GLY A 31 -0.89 10.48 7.43
C GLY A 31 -0.99 11.13 6.05
N ALA A 32 -0.19 10.70 5.07
CA ALA A 32 -0.25 11.20 3.70
C ALA A 32 -1.59 10.90 3.02
N TRP A 33 -2.29 9.87 3.50
CA TRP A 33 -3.60 9.48 3.00
C TRP A 33 -4.62 9.41 4.14
N ASN A 34 -5.50 10.40 4.22
CA ASN A 34 -6.56 10.46 5.20
C ASN A 34 -7.82 9.76 4.66
N LEU A 35 -8.27 8.69 5.31
CA LEU A 35 -9.42 7.91 4.87
C LEU A 35 -10.58 8.12 5.83
N ASN A 36 -11.72 8.60 5.33
CA ASN A 36 -12.90 8.72 6.18
C ASN A 36 -13.47 7.32 6.51
N VAL A 37 -14.14 7.22 7.67
CA VAL A 37 -14.64 5.93 8.16
C VAL A 37 -15.69 5.31 7.23
N GLY A 38 -16.52 6.13 6.58
CA GLY A 38 -17.51 5.66 5.61
C GLY A 38 -16.87 5.01 4.38
N GLN A 39 -15.74 5.53 3.92
CA GLN A 39 -14.95 4.99 2.81
C GLN A 39 -14.33 3.65 3.15
N VAL A 40 -13.91 3.44 4.41
CA VAL A 40 -13.44 2.13 4.88
C VAL A 40 -14.57 1.12 4.76
N TYR A 41 -15.74 1.40 5.34
CA TYR A 41 -16.86 0.45 5.34
C TYR A 41 -17.40 0.17 3.94
N THR A 42 -17.60 1.20 3.10
CA THR A 42 -18.03 0.99 1.71
C THR A 42 -17.02 0.19 0.89
N THR A 43 -15.71 0.35 1.16
CA THR A 43 -14.68 -0.48 0.50
C THR A 43 -14.70 -1.91 1.02
N LEU A 44 -14.89 -2.12 2.31
CA LEU A 44 -15.02 -3.46 2.92
C LEU A 44 -16.27 -4.18 2.41
N ASP A 45 -17.41 -3.51 2.31
CA ASP A 45 -18.64 -4.07 1.74
C ASP A 45 -18.42 -4.54 0.29
N ARG A 46 -17.66 -3.77 -0.52
CA ARG A 46 -17.31 -4.19 -1.88
C ARG A 46 -16.34 -5.36 -1.89
N LEU A 47 -15.34 -5.35 -1.02
CA LEU A 47 -14.38 -6.47 -0.88
C LEU A 47 -15.08 -7.77 -0.47
N GLU A 48 -16.08 -7.67 0.40
CA GLU A 48 -16.93 -8.78 0.83
C GLU A 48 -17.79 -9.29 -0.33
N ARG A 49 -18.49 -8.39 -1.03
CA ARG A 49 -19.29 -8.73 -2.22
C ARG A 49 -18.46 -9.43 -3.30
N ASP A 50 -17.22 -9.00 -3.49
CA ASP A 50 -16.29 -9.57 -4.46
C ASP A 50 -15.62 -10.87 -3.96
N GLY A 51 -15.95 -11.35 -2.75
CA GLY A 51 -15.43 -12.60 -2.18
C GLY A 51 -13.97 -12.56 -1.70
N LEU A 52 -13.40 -11.37 -1.56
CA LEU A 52 -11.99 -11.16 -1.20
C LEU A 52 -11.76 -11.01 0.30
N VAL A 53 -12.82 -10.66 1.01
CA VAL A 53 -12.86 -10.53 2.46
C VAL A 53 -14.09 -11.28 2.96
N ALA A 54 -13.95 -11.99 4.06
CA ALA A 54 -15.06 -12.56 4.82
C ALA A 54 -15.30 -11.70 6.06
N VAL A 55 -16.57 -11.60 6.47
CA VAL A 55 -16.95 -10.95 7.73
C VAL A 55 -17.41 -11.99 8.73
N ASP A 56 -16.87 -11.91 9.94
CA ASP A 56 -17.36 -12.62 11.11
C ASP A 56 -18.08 -11.61 12.02
N VAL A 57 -19.32 -11.94 12.38
CA VAL A 57 -20.15 -11.13 13.27
C VAL A 57 -20.33 -11.90 14.57
N SER A 58 -19.35 -11.74 15.46
CA SER A 58 -19.36 -12.33 16.79
C SER A 58 -19.55 -11.23 17.84
N GLU A 59 -20.39 -11.48 18.84
CA GLU A 59 -20.64 -10.56 19.97
C GLU A 59 -21.02 -9.13 19.56
N GLY A 60 -21.75 -8.97 18.45
CA GLY A 60 -22.19 -7.67 17.94
C GLY A 60 -21.09 -6.85 17.24
N THR A 61 -19.89 -7.41 17.06
CA THR A 61 -18.75 -6.73 16.45
C THR A 61 -18.37 -7.39 15.12
N LYS A 62 -18.31 -6.59 14.04
CA LYS A 62 -17.86 -7.07 12.72
C LYS A 62 -16.33 -7.13 12.66
N ARG A 63 -15.78 -8.32 12.42
CA ARG A 63 -14.36 -8.54 12.10
C ARG A 63 -14.23 -8.98 10.65
N TYR A 64 -13.30 -8.38 9.94
CA TYR A 64 -13.02 -8.67 8.55
C TYR A 64 -11.75 -9.52 8.46
N ALA A 65 -11.73 -10.50 7.57
CA ALA A 65 -10.59 -11.38 7.33
C ALA A 65 -10.40 -11.58 5.82
N ILE A 66 -9.15 -11.52 5.35
CA ILE A 66 -8.85 -11.76 3.93
C ILE A 66 -9.06 -13.24 3.55
N THR A 67 -9.68 -13.49 2.40
CA THR A 67 -9.89 -14.84 1.86
C THR A 67 -8.66 -15.31 1.06
N SER A 68 -8.68 -16.55 0.56
CA SER A 68 -7.68 -17.04 -0.39
C SER A 68 -7.66 -16.21 -1.67
N ALA A 69 -8.83 -15.91 -2.26
CA ALA A 69 -8.95 -15.06 -3.43
C ALA A 69 -8.43 -13.64 -3.17
N GLY A 70 -8.70 -13.08 -1.98
CA GLY A 70 -8.14 -11.80 -1.57
C GLY A 70 -6.61 -11.80 -1.52
N ARG A 71 -6.00 -12.88 -1.01
CA ARG A 71 -4.54 -13.05 -0.97
C ARG A 71 -3.92 -13.15 -2.36
N GLU A 72 -4.56 -13.88 -3.26
CA GLU A 72 -4.09 -14.01 -4.65
C GLU A 72 -4.14 -12.65 -5.38
N GLN A 73 -5.25 -11.92 -5.25
CA GLN A 73 -5.35 -10.58 -5.81
C GLN A 73 -4.30 -9.62 -5.23
N LEU A 74 -4.08 -9.68 -3.91
CA LEU A 74 -3.06 -8.88 -3.26
C LEU A 74 -1.66 -9.23 -3.78
N GLY A 75 -1.37 -10.52 -3.99
CA GLY A 75 -0.14 -11.01 -4.63
C GLY A 75 0.08 -10.38 -6.00
N GLY A 76 -0.93 -10.46 -6.87
CA GLY A 76 -0.87 -9.84 -8.20
C GLY A 76 -0.66 -8.33 -8.16
N TRP A 77 -1.22 -7.64 -7.17
CA TRP A 77 -1.01 -6.20 -6.99
C TRP A 77 0.43 -5.85 -6.61
N TRP A 78 1.11 -6.69 -5.82
CA TRP A 78 2.53 -6.47 -5.48
C TRP A 78 3.48 -6.60 -6.68
N GLU A 79 3.11 -7.44 -7.65
CA GLU A 79 3.89 -7.66 -8.87
C GLU A 79 3.52 -6.69 -10.00
N ALA A 80 2.32 -6.12 -9.95
CA ALA A 80 1.83 -5.21 -10.96
C ALA A 80 2.69 -3.92 -11.00
N ILE A 81 3.25 -3.64 -12.17
CA ILE A 81 3.73 -2.31 -12.50
C ILE A 81 2.48 -1.47 -12.80
N PRO A 82 2.27 -0.32 -12.12
CA PRO A 82 1.13 0.55 -12.43
C PRO A 82 1.15 0.91 -13.92
N ALA A 83 0.28 0.27 -14.69
CA ALA A 83 0.07 0.57 -16.09
C ALA A 83 -0.82 1.81 -16.13
N GLU A 84 -0.23 3.00 -16.03
CA GLU A 84 -0.93 4.21 -16.42
C GLU A 84 -0.81 4.36 -17.94
N ASP A 85 -1.96 4.55 -18.60
CA ASP A 85 -2.05 4.96 -20.00
C ASP A 85 -2.82 6.30 -20.06
N PRO A 86 -2.18 7.42 -20.45
CA PRO A 86 -0.74 7.57 -20.68
C PRO A 86 0.05 7.43 -19.38
N PRO A 87 1.34 7.03 -19.44
CA PRO A 87 2.18 6.97 -18.25
C PRO A 87 2.16 8.32 -17.53
N PRO A 88 2.28 8.33 -16.19
CA PRO A 88 2.35 9.58 -15.46
C PRO A 88 3.44 10.42 -16.11
N ARG A 89 3.19 11.72 -16.27
CA ARG A 89 4.22 12.69 -16.65
C ARG A 89 5.20 12.85 -15.49
N ASP A 90 5.85 11.75 -15.13
CA ASP A 90 6.78 11.60 -14.05
C ASP A 90 8.13 12.11 -14.55
N GLU A 91 8.75 12.95 -13.72
CA GLU A 91 10.09 13.48 -13.94
C GLU A 91 11.10 12.36 -14.18
N LEU A 92 10.94 11.20 -13.55
CA LEU A 92 11.80 10.04 -13.75
C LEU A 92 11.72 9.50 -15.18
N LEU A 93 10.51 9.36 -15.73
CA LEU A 93 10.30 8.89 -17.10
C LEU A 93 10.97 9.85 -18.09
N LEU A 94 10.79 11.16 -17.89
CA LEU A 94 11.42 12.18 -18.73
C LEU A 94 12.95 12.07 -18.69
N LYS A 95 13.53 11.93 -17.49
CA LYS A 95 14.97 11.74 -17.30
C LYS A 95 15.48 10.49 -18.02
N ILE A 96 14.75 9.37 -17.96
CA ILE A 96 15.12 8.12 -18.64
C ILE A 96 15.08 8.31 -20.15
N LEU A 97 13.98 8.83 -20.70
CA LEU A 97 13.82 9.02 -22.15
C LEU A 97 14.93 9.92 -22.71
N PHE A 98 15.27 11.03 -22.05
CA PHE A 98 16.38 11.89 -22.49
C PHE A 98 17.76 11.28 -22.23
N ALA A 99 17.92 10.42 -21.22
CA ALA A 99 19.19 9.76 -20.97
C ALA A 99 19.50 8.69 -22.04
N ILE A 100 18.48 7.97 -22.52
CA ILE A 100 18.63 6.98 -23.61
C ILE A 100 19.19 7.65 -24.87
N GLU A 101 18.71 8.84 -25.23
CA GLU A 101 19.22 9.61 -26.37
C GLU A 101 20.70 10.00 -26.24
N ARG A 102 21.26 9.98 -25.03
CA ARG A 102 22.67 10.29 -24.75
C ARG A 102 23.55 9.05 -24.57
N GLY A 103 22.96 7.85 -24.52
CA GLY A 103 23.65 6.57 -24.36
C GLY A 103 23.04 5.67 -23.27
N PRO A 104 23.11 4.34 -23.40
CA PRO A 104 22.43 3.39 -22.51
C PRO A 104 22.91 3.47 -21.04
N ASP A 105 24.17 3.81 -20.80
CA ASP A 105 24.73 3.91 -19.44
C ASP A 105 24.08 5.03 -18.62
N HIS A 106 23.73 6.16 -19.26
CA HIS A 106 23.08 7.28 -18.58
C HIS A 106 21.67 6.94 -18.09
N ALA A 107 20.93 6.11 -18.83
CA ALA A 107 19.60 5.67 -18.41
C ALA A 107 19.68 4.76 -17.17
N LEU A 108 20.68 3.87 -17.14
CA LEU A 108 20.94 3.00 -15.99
C LEU A 108 21.33 3.78 -14.73
N ASP A 109 22.11 4.86 -14.88
CA ASP A 109 22.47 5.75 -13.78
C ASP A 109 21.25 6.44 -13.18
N VAL A 110 20.34 6.96 -14.02
CA VAL A 110 19.08 7.59 -13.57
C VAL A 110 18.25 6.60 -12.74
N ILE A 111 18.07 5.37 -13.23
CA ILE A 111 17.34 4.31 -12.53
C ILE A 111 18.03 3.97 -11.20
N THR A 112 19.36 3.83 -11.21
CA THR A 112 20.15 3.48 -10.02
C THR A 112 20.05 4.56 -8.94
N HIS A 113 20.10 5.83 -9.32
CA HIS A 113 19.93 6.95 -8.40
C HIS A 113 18.52 6.95 -7.79
N GLN A 114 17.48 6.80 -8.60
CA GLN A 114 16.11 6.76 -8.10
C GLN A 114 15.88 5.58 -7.15
N ARG A 115 16.35 4.38 -7.52
CA ARG A 115 16.29 3.19 -6.66
C ARG A 115 16.98 3.45 -5.31
N SER A 116 18.14 4.07 -5.33
CA SER A 116 18.91 4.39 -4.12
C SER A 116 18.20 5.41 -3.23
N ALA A 117 17.50 6.38 -3.81
CA ALA A 117 16.70 7.36 -3.06
C ALA A 117 15.48 6.70 -2.40
N LEU A 118 14.71 5.90 -3.15
CA LEU A 118 13.56 5.17 -2.62
C LEU A 118 13.94 4.16 -1.53
N THR A 119 15.08 3.48 -1.70
CA THR A 119 15.61 2.55 -0.68
C THR A 119 15.94 3.28 0.62
N ARG A 120 16.53 4.47 0.55
CA ARG A 120 16.81 5.30 1.73
C ARG A 120 15.52 5.72 2.44
N LEU A 121 14.54 6.21 1.69
CA LEU A 121 13.22 6.58 2.24
C LEU A 121 12.57 5.40 2.99
N LEU A 122 12.61 4.20 2.42
CA LEU A 122 12.12 2.98 3.06
C LEU A 122 12.85 2.68 4.38
N GLN A 123 14.18 2.79 4.39
CA GLN A 123 15.00 2.57 5.59
C GLN A 123 14.66 3.57 6.69
N ASP A 124 14.51 4.86 6.34
CA ASP A 124 14.15 5.91 7.29
C ASP A 124 12.74 5.70 7.86
N ARG A 125 11.78 5.30 7.01
CA ARG A 125 10.43 4.95 7.47
C ARG A 125 10.44 3.75 8.43
N ARG A 126 11.22 2.71 8.13
CA ARG A 126 11.39 1.53 9.02
C ARG A 126 12.01 1.91 10.37
N ARG A 127 12.99 2.81 10.38
CA ARG A 127 13.59 3.32 11.62
C ARG A 127 12.58 4.10 12.46
N ALA A 128 11.81 4.99 11.84
CA ALA A 128 10.78 5.75 12.53
C ALA A 128 9.73 4.84 13.20
N LEU A 129 9.27 3.81 12.48
CA LEU A 129 8.30 2.84 13.03
C LEU A 129 8.85 2.05 14.24
N ARG A 130 10.15 1.72 14.24
CA ARG A 130 10.79 1.06 15.40
C ARG A 130 10.89 1.99 16.60
N ALA A 131 11.27 3.25 16.38
CA ALA A 131 11.39 4.23 17.46
C ALA A 131 10.05 4.51 18.16
N THR A 132 8.94 4.49 17.41
CA THR A 132 7.59 4.61 17.99
C THR A 132 7.11 3.34 18.71
N GLY A 133 7.60 2.15 18.33
CA GLY A 133 7.21 0.89 18.96
C GLY A 133 7.89 0.61 20.31
N ASP A 134 9.11 1.12 20.52
CA ASP A 134 9.84 1.00 21.79
C ASP A 134 9.35 2.01 22.86
N GLY A 135 8.61 3.05 22.48
CA GLY A 135 8.13 4.10 23.38
C GLY A 135 6.86 3.77 24.17
N ASP A 136 6.13 2.71 23.80
CA ASP A 136 4.84 2.33 24.40
C ASP A 136 4.96 1.21 25.46
N LEU A 137 6.19 0.84 25.86
CA LEU A 137 6.49 -0.19 26.87
C LEU A 137 7.27 0.34 28.09
N ALA A 138 7.27 1.65 28.35
CA ALA A 138 7.95 2.27 29.49
C ALA A 138 6.97 2.91 30.49
#